data_AF-A0A966NHP2-F1
#
_entry.id   AF-A0A966NHP2-F1
#
_cell.length_a   1.000
_cell.length_b   1.000
_cell.length_c   1.000
_cell.angle_alpha   90.00
_cell.angle_beta   90.00
_cell.angle_gamma   90.00
#
_symmetry.space_group_name_H-M   'P 1'
#
loop_
_entity.id
_entity.type
_entity.pdbx_description
1 polymer ?
#
loop_
_entity_poly.entity_id
_entity_poly.type
_entity_poly.pdbx_seq_one_letter_code
_entity_poly.pdbx_strand_id
1 'polypeptide(L)'
;MDSLHRKPKTNNGLVHNITPENAGWSYVGFDLYSLSAGQAANGATGDREVIIVIVEGKAHIRSSDNDWGVLGDRMSVFEKTPPHCLYLPNDHKWEVE
;
A
#
# COMPACT_ATOMS: atom_id res chain seq x y z
N MET A 1 -15.58 21.83 -12.71
CA MET A 1 -14.42 21.85 -11.78
C MET A 1 -14.04 20.41 -11.56
N ASP A 2 -12.88 20.01 -12.07
CA ASP A 2 -12.43 18.63 -11.95
C ASP A 2 -12.14 18.32 -10.47
N SER A 3 -12.77 17.27 -9.95
CA SER A 3 -12.63 16.84 -8.56
C SER A 3 -11.34 16.04 -8.39
N LEU A 4 -10.20 16.74 -8.49
CA LEU A 4 -8.87 16.15 -8.35
C LEU A 4 -8.49 15.91 -6.89
N HIS A 5 -8.99 16.73 -5.97
CA HIS A 5 -8.73 16.56 -4.55
C HIS A 5 -9.58 15.43 -3.97
N ARG A 6 -8.91 14.35 -3.56
CA ARG A 6 -9.51 13.20 -2.87
C ARG A 6 -9.19 13.28 -1.38
N LYS A 7 -10.21 13.50 -0.54
CA LYS A 7 -10.05 13.50 0.92
C LYS A 7 -10.00 12.06 1.47
N PRO A 8 -9.32 11.83 2.60
CA PRO A 8 -9.37 10.55 3.32
C PRO A 8 -10.80 10.10 3.58
N LYS A 9 -11.09 8.81 3.39
CA LYS A 9 -12.40 8.23 3.76
C LYS A 9 -12.46 7.88 5.25
N THR A 10 -11.31 7.55 5.83
CA THR A 10 -11.12 7.12 7.23
C THR A 10 -9.68 7.44 7.63
N ASN A 11 -9.37 7.37 8.93
CA ASN A 11 -8.00 7.50 9.47
C ASN A 11 -7.36 6.16 9.84
N ASN A 12 -8.11 5.05 9.76
CA ASN A 12 -7.66 3.70 10.07
C ASN A 12 -8.23 2.70 9.05
N GLY A 13 -7.45 1.69 8.66
CA GLY A 13 -7.73 0.79 7.54
C GLY A 13 -7.37 1.42 6.19
N LEU A 14 -8.21 1.20 5.17
CA LEU A 14 -8.05 1.75 3.82
C LEU A 14 -8.45 3.24 3.75
N VAL A 15 -7.47 4.12 3.94
CA VAL A 15 -7.60 5.59 4.01
C VAL A 15 -7.92 6.21 2.65
N HIS A 16 -7.17 5.81 1.61
CA HIS A 16 -7.40 6.19 0.22
C HIS A 16 -7.50 4.96 -0.66
N ASN A 17 -8.43 4.99 -1.61
CA ASN A 17 -8.56 3.98 -2.64
C ASN A 17 -8.87 4.69 -3.96
N ILE A 18 -7.83 4.89 -4.76
CA ILE A 18 -7.88 5.54 -6.06
C ILE A 18 -7.64 4.48 -7.11
N THR A 19 -8.58 4.38 -8.04
CA THR A 19 -8.53 3.41 -9.13
C THR A 19 -8.68 4.15 -10.46
N PRO A 20 -8.19 3.58 -11.57
CA PRO A 20 -8.41 4.17 -12.90
C PRO A 20 -9.88 4.54 -13.15
N GLU A 21 -10.80 3.67 -12.74
CA GLU A 21 -12.24 3.82 -12.95
C GLU A 21 -12.82 4.99 -12.16
N ASN A 22 -12.38 5.20 -10.91
CA ASN A 22 -12.89 6.28 -10.07
C ASN A 22 -12.15 7.62 -10.28
N ALA A 23 -10.94 7.57 -10.84
CA ALA A 23 -10.12 8.73 -11.15
C ALA A 23 -10.37 9.29 -12.56
N GLY A 24 -10.88 8.47 -13.47
CA GLY A 24 -11.13 8.87 -14.87
C GLY A 24 -9.87 8.91 -15.72
N TRP A 25 -8.81 8.20 -15.33
CA TRP A 25 -7.57 8.01 -16.10
C TRP A 25 -7.31 6.53 -16.37
N SER A 26 -6.26 6.21 -17.12
CA SER A 26 -6.10 4.85 -17.68
C SER A 26 -5.29 3.86 -16.83
N TYR A 27 -4.29 4.31 -16.06
CA TYR A 27 -3.25 3.38 -15.56
C TYR A 27 -3.09 3.32 -14.05
N VAL A 28 -2.90 4.46 -13.38
CA VAL A 28 -2.40 4.47 -12.00
C VAL A 28 -3.51 4.12 -11.01
N GLY A 29 -3.25 3.14 -10.14
CA GLY A 29 -4.00 2.93 -8.90
C GLY A 29 -3.18 3.43 -7.71
N PHE A 30 -3.85 3.84 -6.63
CA PHE A 30 -3.19 4.22 -5.38
C PHE A 30 -4.08 3.89 -4.19
N ASP A 31 -3.57 3.01 -3.34
CA ASP A 31 -4.16 2.71 -2.03
C ASP A 31 -3.24 3.24 -0.92
N LEU A 32 -3.84 3.81 0.13
CA LEU A 32 -3.15 4.13 1.37
C LEU A 32 -3.82 3.39 2.51
N TYR A 33 -3.05 2.57 3.21
CA TYR A 33 -3.47 1.91 4.44
C TYR A 33 -2.82 2.57 5.65
N SER A 34 -3.60 2.78 6.70
CA SER A 34 -3.14 3.14 8.04
C SER A 34 -3.56 2.00 8.95
N LEU A 35 -2.62 1.21 9.46
CA LEU A 35 -2.89 -0.01 10.21
C LEU A 35 -2.41 0.15 11.65
N SER A 36 -3.25 -0.21 12.61
CA SER A 36 -2.83 -0.41 14.00
C SER A 36 -2.22 -1.80 14.16
N ALA A 37 -1.41 -2.00 15.20
CA ALA A 37 -0.83 -3.31 15.49
C ALA A 37 -1.90 -4.41 15.57
N GLY A 38 -1.67 -5.52 14.85
CA GLY A 38 -2.60 -6.65 14.74
C GLY A 38 -3.69 -6.48 13.67
N GLN A 39 -3.68 -5.39 12.90
CA GLN A 39 -4.51 -5.24 11.71
C GLN A 39 -3.71 -5.59 10.46
N ALA A 40 -4.37 -6.23 9.50
CA ALA A 40 -3.76 -6.59 8.23
C ALA A 40 -4.48 -5.94 7.04
N ALA A 41 -3.73 -5.72 5.97
CA ALA A 41 -4.24 -5.43 4.64
C ALA A 41 -3.80 -6.56 3.69
N ASN A 42 -4.67 -6.93 2.76
CA ASN A 42 -4.35 -7.95 1.76
C ASN A 42 -4.99 -7.61 0.42
N GLY A 43 -4.47 -8.22 -0.64
CA GLY A 43 -4.97 -8.04 -1.98
C GLY A 43 -4.36 -9.02 -2.97
N ALA A 44 -4.75 -8.86 -4.23
CA ALA A 44 -4.16 -9.56 -5.36
C ALA A 44 -3.79 -8.55 -6.43
N THR A 45 -2.62 -8.71 -7.03
CA THR A 45 -2.10 -7.81 -8.07
C THR A 45 -2.84 -8.01 -9.40
N GLY A 46 -3.40 -9.21 -9.64
CA GLY A 46 -4.21 -9.49 -10.83
C GLY A 46 -3.39 -9.27 -12.09
N ASP A 47 -3.90 -8.48 -13.03
CA ASP A 47 -3.22 -8.09 -14.27
C ASP A 47 -2.25 -6.90 -14.12
N ARG A 48 -2.09 -6.36 -12.90
CA ARG A 48 -1.25 -5.18 -12.61
C ARG A 48 -0.03 -5.58 -11.80
N GLU A 49 1.04 -4.81 -11.93
CA GLU A 49 2.13 -4.81 -10.94
C GLU A 49 1.80 -3.83 -9.80
N VAL A 50 2.37 -4.09 -8.62
CA VAL A 50 2.26 -3.18 -7.47
C VAL A 50 3.61 -2.95 -6.82
N ILE A 51 3.75 -1.78 -6.20
CA ILE A 51 4.83 -1.50 -5.26
C ILE A 51 4.21 -1.21 -3.89
N ILE A 52 4.53 -2.06 -2.91
CA ILE A 52 4.16 -1.85 -1.51
C ILE A 52 5.25 -0.99 -0.88
N VAL A 53 4.88 0.15 -0.33
CA VAL A 53 5.83 1.10 0.29
C VAL A 53 5.49 1.24 1.77
N ILE A 54 6.44 0.91 2.64
CA ILE A 54 6.29 1.15 4.08
C ILE A 54 6.64 2.61 4.36
N VAL A 55 5.61 3.46 4.41
CA VAL A 55 5.77 4.91 4.60
C VAL A 55 6.28 5.22 6.01
N GLU A 56 5.67 4.61 7.02
CA GLU A 56 6.05 4.71 8.43
C GLU A 56 5.77 3.38 9.13
N GLY A 57 6.56 3.05 10.15
CA GLY A 57 6.40 1.86 10.96
C GLY A 57 7.12 0.63 10.42
N LYS A 58 6.65 -0.53 10.89
CA LYS A 58 7.14 -1.86 10.51
C LYS A 58 5.95 -2.72 10.18
N ALA A 59 6.09 -3.56 9.16
CA ALA A 59 5.07 -4.53 8.81
C ALA A 59 5.71 -5.83 8.35
N HIS A 60 5.08 -6.94 8.69
CA HIS A 60 5.43 -8.24 8.18
C HIS A 60 4.74 -8.46 6.84
N ILE A 61 5.50 -8.77 5.77
CA ILE A 61 4.95 -8.86 4.41
C ILE A 61 5.07 -10.28 3.87
N ARG A 62 3.95 -10.81 3.37
CA ARG A 62 3.90 -12.09 2.65
C ARG A 62 3.35 -11.86 1.24
N SER A 63 3.85 -12.61 0.27
CA SER A 63 3.32 -12.59 -1.10
C SER A 63 3.32 -13.98 -1.72
N SER A 64 2.17 -14.47 -2.15
CA SER A 64 1.98 -15.83 -2.69
C SER A 64 2.69 -16.87 -1.81
N ASP A 65 3.78 -17.48 -2.28
CA ASP A 65 4.54 -18.52 -1.57
C ASP A 65 5.80 -17.97 -0.85
N ASN A 66 6.00 -16.66 -0.85
CA ASN A 66 7.17 -16.00 -0.26
C ASN A 66 6.81 -15.24 1.01
N ASP A 67 7.63 -15.42 2.04
CA ASP A 67 7.63 -14.62 3.25
C ASP A 67 8.86 -13.69 3.23
N TRP A 68 8.62 -12.39 3.29
CA TRP A 68 9.67 -11.36 3.24
C TRP A 68 10.10 -10.90 4.64
N GLY A 69 9.46 -11.42 5.69
CA GLY A 69 9.68 -10.99 7.06
C GLY A 69 9.19 -9.57 7.33
N VAL A 70 9.77 -8.96 8.37
CA VAL A 70 9.44 -7.59 8.79
C VAL A 70 10.26 -6.59 7.99
N LEU A 71 9.56 -5.68 7.30
CA LEU A 71 10.13 -4.56 6.56
C LEU A 71 9.66 -3.23 7.17
N GLY A 72 10.48 -2.19 7.00
CA GLY A 72 10.27 -0.87 7.59
C GLY A 72 11.14 -0.67 8.82
N ASP A 73 11.76 0.50 8.89
CA ASP A 73 12.57 0.94 10.03
C ASP A 73 12.33 2.40 10.41
N ARG A 74 11.63 3.15 9.55
CA ARG A 74 11.36 4.57 9.71
C ARG A 74 10.03 4.76 10.43
N MET A 75 10.03 5.37 11.61
CA MET A 75 8.80 5.65 12.38
C MET A 75 8.15 6.98 12.00
N SER A 76 8.87 7.84 11.28
CA SER A 76 8.37 9.10 10.77
C SER A 76 8.98 9.47 9.42
N VAL A 77 8.17 9.94 8.47
CA VAL A 77 8.65 10.45 7.17
C VAL A 77 9.71 11.56 7.30
N PHE A 78 9.77 12.25 8.43
CA PHE A 78 10.72 13.32 8.70
C PHE A 78 12.12 12.85 9.10
N GLU A 79 12.33 11.54 9.34
CA GLU A 79 13.64 10.97 9.63
C GLU A 79 14.60 11.02 8.42
N LYS A 80 14.09 11.32 7.22
CA LYS A 80 14.86 11.45 5.97
C LYS A 80 15.64 10.19 5.58
N THR A 81 15.23 9.03 6.09
CA THR A 81 15.71 7.72 5.64
C THR A 81 14.82 7.20 4.50
N PRO A 82 15.39 6.48 3.51
CA PRO A 82 14.60 5.83 2.47
C PRO A 82 13.61 4.82 3.07
N PRO A 83 12.38 4.71 2.52
CA PRO A 83 11.45 3.66 2.93
C PRO A 83 11.90 2.29 2.42
N HIS A 84 11.41 1.22 3.05
CA HIS A 84 11.44 -0.11 2.43
C HIS A 84 10.28 -0.23 1.44
N CYS A 85 10.57 -0.85 0.31
CA CYS A 85 9.60 -1.12 -0.74
C CYS A 85 9.69 -2.57 -1.19
N LEU A 86 8.55 -3.18 -1.50
CA LEU A 86 8.46 -4.48 -2.14
C LEU A 86 7.73 -4.33 -3.47
N TYR A 87 8.42 -4.68 -4.55
CA TYR A 87 7.80 -4.81 -5.87
C TYR A 87 7.19 -6.20 -6.01
N LEU A 88 5.96 -6.27 -6.51
CA LEU A 88 5.30 -7.51 -6.89
C LEU A 88 4.78 -7.37 -8.32
N PRO A 89 5.10 -8.34 -9.21
CA PRO A 89 4.53 -8.35 -10.55
C PRO A 89 3.06 -8.77 -10.50
N ASN A 90 2.45 -8.89 -11.68
CA ASN A 90 1.11 -9.45 -11.85
C ASN A 90 1.00 -10.88 -11.26
N ASP A 91 -0.23 -11.32 -11.04
CA ASP A 91 -0.58 -12.66 -10.55
C ASP A 91 0.01 -13.03 -9.17
N HIS A 92 0.15 -12.06 -8.27
CA HIS A 92 0.57 -12.27 -6.89
C HIS A 92 -0.54 -11.94 -5.91
N LYS A 93 -0.68 -12.74 -4.85
CA LYS A 93 -1.42 -12.33 -3.65
C LYS A 93 -0.45 -11.67 -2.69
N TRP A 94 -0.91 -10.74 -1.87
CA TRP A 94 -0.09 -10.11 -0.85
C TRP A 94 -0.87 -9.87 0.43
N GLU A 95 -0.15 -9.86 1.54
CA GLU A 95 -0.64 -9.54 2.87
C GLU A 95 0.44 -8.74 3.63
N VAL A 96 0.00 -7.73 4.38
CA VAL A 96 0.83 -6.83 5.20
C VAL A 96 0.16 -6.69 6.56
N GLU A 97 0.87 -7.00 7.65
CA GLU A 97 0.39 -6.93 9.05
C GLU A 97 1.37 -6.26 10.01
#